data_AF-A0A6A3FN40-F1
#
_entry.id   AF-A0A6A3FN40-F1
#
_cell.length_a   1.000
_cell.length_b   1.000
_cell.length_c   1.000
_cell.angle_alpha   90.00
_cell.angle_beta   90.00
_cell.angle_gamma   90.00
#
_symmetry.space_group_name_H-M   'P 1'
#
loop_
_entity.id
_entity.type
_entity.pdbx_description
1 polymer ?
#
loop_
_entity_poly.entity_id
_entity_poly.type
_entity_poly.pdbx_seq_one_letter_code
_entity_poly.pdbx_strand_id
1 'polypeptide(L)'
;MGLAYQESQFGSFTSDLANEFIRRFLRHIQATTPLNEIVLVLDNAPCHTKAEDVFDEEQFEGAEVLKLGSYSPMLNPIGNAFSVYKSAVKSFLARQRPAILRVPEAVTIRVHRSKFLELEADPLFAEIVTPELCNRTFCHSLPHHQRALRFEDMQVGS
;
A
#
# COMPACT_ATOMS: atom_id res chain seq x y z
N MET A 1 -10.75 12.19 -0.61
CA MET A 1 -9.32 11.95 -0.36
C MET A 1 -8.92 10.73 -1.18
N GLY A 2 -7.87 10.84 -2.00
CA GLY A 2 -7.41 9.76 -2.89
C GLY A 2 -5.99 9.33 -2.57
N LEU A 3 -5.31 8.71 -3.53
CA LEU A 3 -3.89 8.38 -3.42
C LEU A 3 -3.06 9.66 -3.20
N ALA A 4 -2.38 9.76 -2.06
CA ALA A 4 -1.56 10.93 -1.71
C ALA A 4 -0.11 10.79 -2.18
N TYR A 5 0.44 9.58 -2.17
CA TYR A 5 1.82 9.31 -2.52
C TYR A 5 1.98 7.82 -2.89
N GLN A 6 2.82 7.53 -3.86
CA GLN A 6 3.18 6.15 -4.22
C GLN A 6 4.61 6.08 -4.71
N GLU A 7 5.24 4.93 -4.46
CA GLU A 7 6.51 4.55 -5.06
C GLU A 7 6.47 3.07 -5.40
N SER A 8 7.18 2.69 -6.45
CA SER A 8 7.35 1.31 -6.87
C SER A 8 8.79 0.87 -6.65
N GLN A 9 8.95 -0.38 -6.25
CA GLN A 9 10.26 -1.02 -6.16
C GLN A 9 10.14 -2.50 -6.47
N PHE A 10 11.20 -3.05 -7.07
CA PHE A 10 11.30 -4.47 -7.33
C PHE A 10 12.23 -5.15 -6.31
N GLY A 11 11.72 -6.15 -5.60
CA GLY A 11 12.47 -6.90 -4.60
C GLY A 11 11.96 -6.67 -3.17
N SER A 12 12.78 -7.07 -2.20
CA SER A 12 12.42 -7.03 -0.77
C SER A 12 12.27 -5.59 -0.27
N PHE A 13 11.31 -5.37 0.63
CA PHE A 13 11.11 -4.10 1.33
C PHE A 13 11.52 -4.26 2.79
N THR A 14 12.65 -3.67 3.16
CA THR A 14 13.23 -3.75 4.51
C THR A 14 12.69 -2.64 5.41
N SER A 15 12.99 -2.69 6.71
CA SER A 15 12.64 -1.61 7.64
C SER A 15 13.27 -0.28 7.24
N ASP A 16 14.51 -0.28 6.79
CA ASP A 16 15.22 0.95 6.44
C ASP A 16 14.59 1.60 5.20
N LEU A 17 14.20 0.78 4.22
CA LEU A 17 13.46 1.25 3.03
C LEU A 17 12.06 1.76 3.39
N ALA A 18 11.36 1.09 4.31
CA ALA A 18 10.06 1.55 4.80
C ALA A 18 10.17 2.90 5.53
N ASN A 19 11.15 3.05 6.40
CA ASN A 19 11.39 4.31 7.11
C ASN A 19 11.73 5.43 6.13
N GLU A 20 12.59 5.18 5.13
CA GLU A 20 12.91 6.19 4.13
C GLU A 20 11.73 6.53 3.20
N PHE A 21 10.87 5.57 2.90
CA PHE A 21 9.59 5.85 2.24
C PHE A 21 8.71 6.75 3.09
N ILE A 22 8.55 6.48 4.40
CA ILE A 22 7.75 7.30 5.32
C ILE A 22 8.29 8.73 5.38
N ARG A 23 9.62 8.92 5.47
CA ARG A 23 10.22 10.26 5.44
C ARG A 23 9.88 11.02 4.17
N ARG A 24 10.01 10.38 3.01
CA ARG A 24 9.69 11.00 1.71
C ARG A 24 8.20 11.31 1.59
N PHE A 25 7.35 10.41 2.08
CA PHE A 25 5.91 10.63 2.17
C PHE A 25 5.57 11.84 3.05
N LEU A 26 6.06 11.91 4.29
CA LEU A 26 5.80 13.01 5.22
C LEU A 26 6.28 14.35 4.65
N ARG A 27 7.49 14.38 4.06
CA ARG A 27 8.01 15.57 3.36
C ARG A 27 7.16 16.00 2.18
N HIS A 28 6.53 15.06 1.48
CA HIS A 28 5.65 15.36 0.36
C HIS A 28 4.31 15.93 0.85
N ILE A 29 3.64 15.24 1.79
CA ILE A 29 2.29 15.61 2.23
C ILE A 29 2.26 16.87 3.09
N GLN A 30 3.34 17.18 3.81
CA GLN A 30 3.42 18.43 4.60
C GLN A 30 3.36 19.70 3.74
N ALA A 31 3.59 19.59 2.42
CA ALA A 31 3.44 20.70 1.50
C ALA A 31 1.98 21.13 1.32
N THR A 32 1.02 20.25 1.62
CA THR A 32 -0.42 20.50 1.44
C THR A 32 -1.23 20.36 2.72
N THR A 33 -0.73 19.63 3.71
CA THR A 33 -1.44 19.31 4.95
C THR A 33 -0.50 19.53 6.15
N PRO A 34 -0.89 20.33 7.16
CA PRO A 34 -0.09 20.49 8.38
C PRO A 34 0.23 19.14 9.05
N LEU A 35 1.44 19.00 9.62
CA LEU A 35 1.88 17.74 10.25
C LEU A 35 0.94 17.29 11.39
N ASN A 36 0.43 18.23 12.19
CA ASN A 36 -0.52 17.96 13.27
C ASN A 36 -1.93 17.53 12.81
N GLU A 37 -2.18 17.48 11.51
CA GLU A 37 -3.41 16.93 10.91
C GLU A 37 -3.17 15.57 10.24
N ILE A 38 -1.93 15.05 10.30
CA ILE A 38 -1.53 13.81 9.65
C ILE A 38 -1.46 12.68 10.67
N VAL A 39 -2.23 11.63 10.40
CA VAL A 39 -2.16 10.34 11.11
C VAL A 39 -1.85 9.25 10.10
N LEU A 40 -0.68 8.61 10.22
CA LEU A 40 -0.29 7.46 9.39
C LEU A 40 -0.70 6.16 10.07
N VAL A 41 -1.55 5.36 9.41
CA VAL A 41 -1.98 4.06 9.92
C VAL A 41 -1.21 2.94 9.21
N LEU A 42 -0.51 2.09 9.97
CA LEU A 42 0.29 0.98 9.48
C LEU A 42 -0.23 -0.37 9.97
N ASP A 43 -0.02 -1.43 9.18
CA ASP A 43 -0.16 -2.79 9.66
C ASP A 43 1.11 -3.26 10.43
N ASN A 44 1.02 -4.42 11.07
CA ASN A 44 2.13 -4.98 11.86
C ASN A 44 3.14 -5.79 11.02
N ALA A 45 3.35 -5.43 9.76
CA ALA A 45 4.36 -6.08 8.93
C ALA A 45 5.78 -5.87 9.53
N PRO A 46 6.71 -6.85 9.41
CA PRO A 46 8.05 -6.73 10.00
C PRO A 46 8.83 -5.49 9.56
N CYS A 47 8.60 -4.97 8.35
CA CYS A 47 9.23 -3.75 7.85
C CYS A 47 8.76 -2.48 8.60
N HIS A 48 7.61 -2.49 9.27
CA HIS A 48 7.08 -1.35 10.02
C HIS A 48 7.50 -1.35 11.50
N THR A 49 8.32 -2.32 11.94
CA THR A 49 8.72 -2.46 13.35
C THR A 49 9.31 -1.17 13.92
N LYS A 50 10.08 -0.44 13.11
CA LYS A 50 10.81 0.78 13.48
C LYS A 50 10.22 2.07 12.88
N ALA A 51 8.95 2.04 12.45
CA ALA A 51 8.33 3.20 11.83
C ALA A 51 8.22 4.38 12.81
N GLU A 52 8.02 4.12 14.10
CA GLU A 52 7.92 5.12 15.18
C GLU A 52 9.19 5.97 15.29
N ASP A 53 10.38 5.39 15.07
CA ASP A 53 11.66 6.11 15.06
C ASP A 53 11.67 7.31 14.10
N VAL A 54 10.87 7.27 13.01
CA VAL A 54 10.74 8.39 12.07
C VAL A 54 9.94 9.54 12.67
N PHE A 55 8.91 9.25 13.47
CA PHE A 55 8.04 10.25 14.08
C PHE A 55 8.68 10.92 15.30
N ASP A 56 9.75 10.35 15.86
CA ASP A 56 10.59 10.96 16.89
C ASP A 56 11.58 12.00 16.33
N GLU A 57 11.72 12.11 15.00
CA GLU A 57 12.58 13.11 14.37
C GLU A 57 11.95 14.50 14.45
N GLU A 58 12.71 15.52 14.91
CA GLU A 58 12.23 16.91 15.07
C GLU A 58 11.51 17.46 13.84
N GLN A 59 11.95 17.09 12.63
CA GLN A 59 11.36 17.56 11.37
C GLN A 59 9.92 17.06 11.12
N PHE A 60 9.47 16.04 11.86
CA PHE A 60 8.13 15.46 11.73
C PHE A 60 7.28 15.63 13.00
N GLU A 61 7.72 16.50 13.91
CA GLU A 61 6.98 16.81 15.13
C GLU A 61 5.54 17.23 14.80
N GLY A 62 4.58 16.59 15.48
CA GLY A 62 3.15 16.79 15.31
C GLY A 62 2.45 15.74 14.44
N ALA A 63 3.16 15.03 13.55
CA ALA A 63 2.56 13.90 12.85
C ALA A 63 2.40 12.71 13.81
N GLU A 64 1.33 11.94 13.64
CA GLU A 64 1.06 10.75 14.45
C GLU A 64 1.16 9.47 13.63
N VAL A 65 1.57 8.38 14.28
CA VAL A 65 1.54 7.03 13.71
C VAL A 65 0.71 6.10 14.59
N LEU A 66 -0.16 5.33 13.94
CA LEU A 66 -0.98 4.31 14.59
C LEU A 66 -0.69 2.95 13.97
N LYS A 67 -0.51 1.93 14.81
CA LYS A 67 -0.43 0.53 14.38
C LYS A 67 -1.77 -0.14 14.57
N LEU A 68 -2.23 -0.84 13.53
CA LEU A 68 -3.42 -1.68 13.62
C LEU A 68 -3.19 -2.85 14.57
N GLY A 69 -4.27 -3.37 15.15
CA GLY A 69 -4.22 -4.63 15.88
C GLY A 69 -3.74 -5.78 14.98
N SER A 70 -3.01 -6.73 15.55
CA SER A 70 -2.58 -7.92 14.82
C SER A 70 -3.79 -8.66 14.22
N TYR A 71 -3.60 -9.25 13.04
CA TYR A 71 -4.64 -10.01 12.33
C TYR A 71 -5.95 -9.24 12.07
N SER A 72 -5.88 -7.92 11.88
CA SER A 72 -7.06 -7.06 11.64
C SER A 72 -7.17 -6.50 10.21
N PRO A 73 -7.12 -7.32 9.14
CA PRO A 73 -7.14 -6.82 7.77
C PRO A 73 -8.44 -6.09 7.39
N MET A 74 -9.55 -6.41 8.07
CA MET A 74 -10.85 -5.75 7.85
C MET A 74 -10.85 -4.26 8.23
N LEU A 75 -9.91 -3.85 9.09
CA LEU A 75 -9.73 -2.46 9.51
C LEU A 75 -8.78 -1.70 8.57
N ASN A 76 -8.13 -2.39 7.63
CA ASN A 76 -7.20 -1.77 6.70
C ASN A 76 -7.82 -1.60 5.30
N PRO A 77 -8.32 -0.40 4.94
CA PRO A 77 -8.96 -0.16 3.66
C PRO A 77 -8.02 -0.36 2.46
N ILE A 78 -6.70 -0.29 2.67
CA ILE A 78 -5.70 -0.47 1.59
C ILE A 78 -5.77 -1.88 1.01
N GLY A 79 -6.10 -2.90 1.82
CA GLY A 79 -6.17 -4.29 1.38
C GLY A 79 -7.20 -4.49 0.27
N ASN A 80 -8.35 -3.81 0.37
CA ASN A 80 -9.40 -3.85 -0.63
C ASN A 80 -8.99 -3.13 -1.92
N ALA A 81 -8.33 -1.97 -1.83
CA ALA A 81 -7.83 -1.26 -3.00
C ALA A 81 -6.78 -2.10 -3.75
N PHE A 82 -5.84 -2.70 -3.01
CA PHE A 82 -4.87 -3.63 -3.57
C PHE A 82 -5.51 -4.88 -4.17
N SER A 83 -6.64 -5.36 -3.65
CA SER A 83 -7.36 -6.50 -4.23
C SER A 83 -7.85 -6.19 -5.64
N VAL A 84 -8.44 -5.02 -5.84
CA VAL A 84 -8.90 -4.54 -7.16
C VAL A 84 -7.71 -4.37 -8.11
N TYR A 85 -6.64 -3.70 -7.67
CA TYR A 85 -5.42 -3.53 -8.45
C TYR A 85 -4.79 -4.88 -8.85
N LYS A 86 -4.66 -5.83 -7.90
CA LYS A 86 -4.15 -7.18 -8.18
C LYS A 86 -5.00 -7.91 -9.22
N SER A 87 -6.32 -7.72 -9.22
CA SER A 87 -7.22 -8.31 -10.21
C SER A 87 -6.96 -7.75 -11.62
N ALA A 88 -6.74 -6.44 -11.73
CA ALA A 88 -6.38 -5.77 -12.98
C ALA A 88 -5.03 -6.28 -13.52
N VAL A 89 -4.00 -6.33 -12.66
CA VAL A 89 -2.68 -6.87 -13.02
C VAL A 89 -2.78 -8.34 -13.48
N LYS A 90 -3.53 -9.19 -12.76
CA LYS A 90 -3.74 -10.59 -13.17
C LYS A 90 -4.42 -10.68 -14.54
N SER A 91 -5.40 -9.84 -14.81
CA SER A 91 -6.10 -9.78 -16.09
C SER A 91 -5.16 -9.37 -17.22
N PHE A 92 -4.29 -8.38 -16.98
CA PHE A 92 -3.25 -7.98 -17.93
C PHE A 92 -2.26 -9.13 -18.22
N LEU A 93 -1.71 -9.75 -17.17
CA LEU A 93 -0.76 -10.86 -17.31
C LEU A 93 -1.38 -12.06 -18.04
N ALA A 94 -2.66 -12.34 -17.81
CA ALA A 94 -3.39 -13.40 -18.53
C ALA A 94 -3.45 -13.13 -20.04
N ARG A 95 -3.66 -11.87 -20.45
CA ARG A 95 -3.65 -11.46 -21.87
C ARG A 95 -2.24 -11.54 -22.47
N GLN A 96 -1.21 -11.17 -21.71
CA GLN A 96 0.19 -11.21 -22.14
C GLN A 96 0.85 -12.59 -22.02
N ARG A 97 0.12 -13.61 -21.56
CA ARG A 97 0.66 -14.95 -21.29
C ARG A 97 1.49 -15.52 -22.45
N PRO A 98 1.09 -15.42 -23.74
CA PRO A 98 1.93 -15.93 -24.83
C PRO A 98 3.30 -15.24 -24.92
N ALA A 99 3.37 -13.93 -24.68
CA ALA A 99 4.62 -13.17 -24.72
C ALA A 99 5.49 -13.44 -23.48
N ILE A 100 4.88 -13.57 -22.31
CA ILE A 100 5.56 -13.92 -21.05
C ILE A 100 6.25 -15.29 -21.12
N LEU A 101 5.67 -16.24 -21.86
CA LEU A 101 6.22 -17.60 -22.02
C LEU A 101 7.31 -17.69 -23.09
N ARG A 102 7.37 -16.75 -24.03
CA ARG A 102 8.39 -16.70 -25.08
C ARG A 102 9.60 -15.90 -24.60
N VAL A 103 10.46 -16.55 -23.81
CA VAL A 103 11.69 -15.96 -23.28
C VAL A 103 12.76 -15.92 -24.38
N PRO A 104 13.33 -14.76 -24.72
CA PRO A 104 14.45 -14.67 -25.65
C PRO A 104 15.72 -15.33 -25.09
N GLU A 105 16.55 -15.92 -25.96
CA GLU A 105 17.76 -16.67 -25.55
C GLU A 105 18.78 -15.83 -24.77
N ALA A 106 18.83 -14.52 -25.01
CA ALA A 106 19.80 -13.60 -24.40
C ALA A 106 19.41 -13.10 -22.99
N VAL A 107 18.23 -13.46 -22.47
CA VAL A 107 17.74 -12.97 -21.17
C VAL A 107 17.30 -14.11 -20.27
N THR A 108 17.53 -13.95 -18.97
CA THR A 108 17.00 -14.91 -18.00
C THR A 108 15.48 -14.83 -17.93
N ILE A 109 14.84 -15.96 -17.60
CA ILE A 109 13.38 -16.03 -17.40
C ILE A 109 12.90 -14.97 -16.39
N ARG A 110 13.66 -14.75 -15.31
CA ARG A 110 13.33 -13.77 -14.27
C ARG A 110 13.28 -12.36 -14.84
N VAL A 111 14.32 -11.94 -15.56
CA VAL A 111 14.41 -10.60 -16.18
C VAL A 111 13.32 -10.41 -17.24
N HIS A 112 13.05 -11.43 -18.06
CA HIS A 112 11.99 -11.34 -19.07
C HIS A 112 10.62 -11.13 -18.42
N ARG A 113 10.30 -11.91 -17.39
CA ARG A 113 8.97 -11.87 -16.75
C ARG A 113 8.79 -10.66 -15.84
N SER A 114 9.82 -10.18 -15.14
CA SER A 114 9.71 -9.00 -14.28
C SER A 114 9.37 -7.75 -15.09
N LYS A 115 9.90 -7.62 -16.32
CA LYS A 115 9.58 -6.51 -17.22
C LYS A 115 8.08 -6.34 -17.47
N PHE A 116 7.32 -7.42 -17.61
CA PHE A 116 5.87 -7.31 -17.80
C PHE A 116 5.14 -6.76 -16.56
N LEU A 117 5.66 -7.04 -15.37
CA LEU A 117 5.12 -6.45 -14.15
C LEU A 117 5.51 -4.97 -14.05
N GLU A 118 6.78 -4.65 -14.27
CA GLU A 118 7.30 -3.27 -14.18
C GLU A 118 6.68 -2.34 -15.23
N LEU A 119 6.39 -2.84 -16.45
CA LEU A 119 5.80 -2.05 -17.53
C LEU A 119 4.41 -1.49 -17.17
N GLU A 120 3.60 -2.25 -16.45
CA GLU A 120 2.19 -1.91 -16.22
C GLU A 120 1.83 -1.71 -14.76
N ALA A 121 2.72 -2.00 -13.80
CA ALA A 121 2.43 -1.84 -12.38
C ALA A 121 2.01 -0.41 -12.05
N ASP A 122 2.82 0.58 -12.44
CA ASP A 122 2.58 1.98 -12.07
C ASP A 122 1.42 2.59 -12.87
N PRO A 123 1.32 2.40 -14.20
CA PRO A 123 0.16 2.85 -14.96
C PRO A 123 -1.16 2.27 -14.45
N LEU A 124 -1.23 0.94 -14.23
CA LEU A 124 -2.44 0.31 -13.72
C LEU A 124 -2.77 0.75 -12.29
N PHE A 125 -1.77 0.99 -11.45
CA PHE A 125 -2.02 1.46 -10.10
C PHE A 125 -2.65 2.85 -10.12
N ALA A 126 -2.11 3.77 -10.91
CA ALA A 126 -2.65 5.12 -11.06
C ALA A 126 -4.06 5.13 -11.68
N GLU A 127 -4.34 4.24 -12.65
CA GLU A 127 -5.66 4.11 -13.26
C GLU A 127 -6.71 3.53 -12.29
N ILE A 128 -6.32 2.54 -11.49
CA ILE A 128 -7.27 1.80 -10.63
C ILE A 128 -7.48 2.47 -9.28
N VAL A 129 -6.43 3.00 -8.66
CA VAL A 129 -6.47 3.55 -7.29
C VAL A 129 -6.92 5.01 -7.32
N THR A 130 -8.17 5.19 -7.74
CA THR A 130 -8.85 6.47 -7.85
C THR A 130 -9.36 6.98 -6.50
N PRO A 131 -9.61 8.29 -6.35
CA PRO A 131 -10.27 8.84 -5.16
C PRO A 131 -11.61 8.16 -4.84
N GLU A 132 -12.38 7.80 -5.86
CA GLU A 132 -13.66 7.10 -5.72
C GLU A 132 -13.45 5.69 -5.14
N LEU A 133 -12.44 4.96 -5.62
CA LEU A 133 -12.12 3.64 -5.07
C LEU A 133 -11.64 3.77 -3.62
N CYS A 134 -10.72 4.68 -3.32
CA CYS A 134 -10.22 4.91 -1.96
C CYS A 134 -11.35 5.26 -0.99
N ASN A 135 -12.27 6.14 -1.40
CA ASN A 135 -13.42 6.49 -0.57
C ASN A 135 -14.34 5.28 -0.34
N ARG A 136 -14.58 4.47 -1.39
CA ARG A 136 -15.40 3.25 -1.27
C ARG A 136 -14.78 2.23 -0.32
N THR A 137 -13.47 1.98 -0.42
CA THR A 137 -12.78 1.02 0.45
C THR A 137 -12.70 1.50 1.89
N PHE A 138 -12.52 2.80 2.11
CA PHE A 138 -12.63 3.43 3.42
C PHE A 138 -14.03 3.27 4.01
N CYS A 139 -15.09 3.63 3.27
CA CYS A 139 -16.47 3.45 3.74
C CYS A 139 -16.79 1.98 4.04
N HIS A 140 -16.20 1.04 3.30
CA HIS A 140 -16.34 -0.39 3.57
C HIS A 140 -15.69 -0.82 4.90
N SER A 141 -14.60 -0.17 5.36
CA SER A 141 -13.98 -0.51 6.64
C SER A 141 -14.72 0.08 7.85
N LEU A 142 -15.51 1.15 7.67
CA LEU A 142 -16.19 1.85 8.76
C LEU A 142 -17.09 0.95 9.65
N PRO A 143 -17.94 0.06 9.11
CA PRO A 143 -18.72 -0.85 9.95
C PRO A 143 -17.84 -1.77 10.79
N HIS A 144 -16.68 -2.19 10.28
CA HIS A 144 -15.73 -3.01 11.03
C HIS A 144 -15.08 -2.22 12.18
N HIS A 145 -14.75 -0.94 11.97
CA HIS A 145 -14.29 -0.09 13.06
C HIS A 145 -15.36 0.07 14.16
N GLN A 146 -16.63 0.24 13.79
CA GLN A 146 -17.73 0.34 14.76
C GLN A 146 -17.89 -0.94 15.59
N ARG A 147 -17.77 -2.11 14.96
CA ARG A 147 -17.82 -3.41 15.65
C ARG A 147 -16.64 -3.60 16.58
N ALA A 148 -15.43 -3.20 16.15
CA ALA A 148 -14.23 -3.23 16.97
C ALA A 148 -14.39 -2.37 18.25
N LEU A 149 -14.95 -1.16 18.13
CA LEU A 149 -15.22 -0.27 19.27
C LEU A 149 -16.22 -0.86 20.28
N ARG A 150 -17.08 -1.77 19.83
CA ARG A 150 -18.07 -2.47 20.65
C ARG A 150 -17.57 -3.80 21.19
N PHE A 151 -16.32 -4.16 20.91
CA PHE A 151 -15.74 -5.47 21.24
C PHE A 151 -16.56 -6.64 20.65
N GLU A 152 -17.16 -6.43 19.49
CA GLU A 152 -17.89 -7.49 18.77
C GLU A 152 -16.92 -8.37 17.96
N ASP A 153 -17.16 -9.67 17.94
CA ASP A 153 -16.42 -10.60 17.10
C ASP A 153 -16.58 -10.25 15.62
N MET A 154 -15.48 -10.35 14.86
CA MET A 154 -15.44 -10.14 13.42
C MET A 154 -14.71 -11.28 12.74
N GLN A 155 -15.26 -11.77 11.62
CA GLN A 155 -14.60 -12.79 10.84
C GLN A 155 -13.40 -12.21 10.09
N VAL A 156 -12.28 -12.94 10.13
CA VAL A 156 -11.06 -12.62 9.39
C VAL A 156 -11.07 -13.40 8.08
N GLY A 157 -11.09 -12.68 6.96
CA GLY A 157 -11.09 -13.23 5.61
C GLY A 157 -12.47 -13.68 5.15
N SER A 158 -13.00 -13.04 4.12
CA SER A 158 -14.12 -13.53 3.32
C SER A 158 -13.72 -13.49 1.85
#